data_AF-A0A941EXD2-F1
#
_entry.id   AF-A0A941EXD2-F1
#
_cell.length_a   1.000
_cell.length_b   1.000
_cell.length_c   1.000
_cell.angle_alpha   90.00
_cell.angle_beta   90.00
_cell.angle_gamma   90.00
#
_symmetry.space_group_name_H-M   'P 1'
#
loop_
_entity.id
_entity.type
_entity.pdbx_description
1 polymer ?
#
loop_
_entity_poly.entity_id
_entity_poly.type
_entity_poly.pdbx_seq_one_letter_code
_entity_poly.pdbx_strand_id
1 'polypeptide(L)'
;MKIGTRSRLRAALVAAVAAGSAVFALCTPAFASAPTEQTLYSLPSTTACTKAYTNCVLYPKAAALPSGRLVAAFEESTVTSAGSAKGQTIPIYKSDDNGTTWQYLTGVQAPAYLTSNSADAQYVSNWTNPYLYVLPQAVGTLAAGTLVMASVVSADDSYYLDQVKANGSYTPTHDGDRNDTAIALYASTDSGATWSFVNIIATGGWSNGYSYPATEDTYHENDPVWEPYLMVYDNELVCYYSDENDYTGYNASTGVATLDPNNATTPDPDLQILAHRTWSGSSSTAWSSPVVDVSGTTVTNSSGYTEIGGGRPGMTNVVETSDGMWLMTFEYWGGGDNVRYKLSSNPLDFYAVGGTAGTGISSLPVTSGSSALAQGGSPVLLRLPNGRILFNAAGSGSVWTDASGSSTGSWTQQGTGMPAAYSRSLTYIPATGRVEIIGGKTTINYADVDFGGSVGAYYRLVNENSGKDLGVLGADLLDGQDVVQWTSNGSTDQEWHLTSLGNGYDALLDDNSGRALGIWQASTASGASAVQWVQNASYDQQWQLVAVGSYYELVNRNSGLALSVSGSSTADGAQVVQQAYTGATSQLWSLVEVSS
;
A
#
# COMPACT_ATOMS: atom_id res chain seq x y z
N MET A 1 -68.90 18.72 51.82
CA MET A 1 -68.31 17.64 52.65
C MET A 1 -66.79 17.79 52.56
N LYS A 2 -66.17 18.21 53.69
CA LYS A 2 -64.73 18.33 54.04
C LYS A 2 -63.80 18.99 53.00
N ILE A 3 -63.46 20.29 53.10
CA ILE A 3 -62.59 21.01 54.08
C ILE A 3 -61.13 20.53 54.02
N GLY A 4 -60.19 21.46 53.75
CA GLY A 4 -58.76 21.20 53.91
C GLY A 4 -57.77 22.29 53.51
N THR A 5 -57.96 23.54 53.94
CA THR A 5 -56.96 24.63 53.91
C THR A 5 -55.87 24.43 54.99
N ARG A 6 -54.61 24.84 54.74
CA ARG A 6 -53.61 25.48 55.65
C ARG A 6 -52.20 25.46 54.99
N SER A 7 -51.58 26.58 54.57
CA SER A 7 -50.80 27.60 55.33
C SER A 7 -49.59 27.00 56.08
N ARG A 8 -48.32 27.36 55.87
CA ARG A 8 -47.57 28.61 56.19
C ARG A 8 -46.08 28.40 55.75
N LEU A 9 -45.41 29.33 55.04
CA LEU A 9 -44.64 30.53 55.48
C LEU A 9 -43.17 30.28 55.92
N ARG A 10 -42.24 31.03 55.27
CA ARG A 10 -40.83 31.41 55.62
C ARG A 10 -39.73 30.38 55.29
N ALA A 11 -38.52 30.71 54.80
CA ALA A 11 -37.81 31.96 54.53
C ALA A 11 -36.71 31.70 53.46
N ALA A 12 -36.22 32.78 52.85
CA ALA A 12 -35.16 32.78 51.85
C ALA A 12 -33.77 32.42 52.41
N LEU A 13 -32.93 31.78 51.59
CA LEU A 13 -31.49 32.00 51.58
C LEU A 13 -30.95 31.83 50.15
N VAL A 14 -30.14 32.80 49.74
CA VAL A 14 -29.44 32.92 48.46
C VAL A 14 -28.21 32.00 48.45
N ALA A 15 -27.99 31.29 47.34
CA ALA A 15 -26.65 30.99 46.83
C ALA A 15 -26.75 30.63 45.34
N ALA A 16 -26.21 31.51 44.50
CA ALA A 16 -26.00 31.25 43.08
C ALA A 16 -24.84 30.26 42.93
N VAL A 17 -25.03 29.20 42.13
CA VAL A 17 -23.92 28.46 41.52
C VAL A 17 -24.28 28.30 40.05
N ALA A 18 -23.56 29.05 39.21
CA ALA A 18 -23.51 28.82 37.79
C ALA A 18 -22.87 27.45 37.56
N ALA A 19 -23.67 26.46 37.18
CA ALA A 19 -23.17 25.20 36.67
C ALA A 19 -22.71 25.44 35.23
N GLY A 20 -21.39 25.47 35.04
CA GLY A 20 -20.78 25.56 33.72
C GLY A 20 -21.25 24.42 32.83
N SER A 21 -21.62 24.76 31.61
CA SER A 21 -21.85 23.82 30.54
C SER A 21 -20.52 23.15 30.19
N ALA A 22 -20.31 21.94 30.68
CA ALA A 22 -19.30 21.05 30.14
C ALA A 22 -19.72 20.71 28.71
N VAL A 23 -18.96 21.20 27.73
CA VAL A 23 -19.02 20.73 26.36
C VAL A 23 -18.58 19.26 26.42
N PHE A 24 -19.53 18.35 26.28
CA PHE A 24 -19.21 16.98 25.89
C PHE A 24 -18.66 17.07 24.47
N ALA A 25 -17.33 17.11 24.33
CA ALA A 25 -16.71 16.69 23.10
C ALA A 25 -17.21 15.28 22.84
N LEU A 26 -17.98 15.11 21.77
CA LEU A 26 -18.34 13.79 21.26
C LEU A 26 -17.00 13.10 20.99
N CYS A 27 -16.61 12.17 21.87
CA CYS A 27 -15.54 11.23 21.57
C CYS A 27 -15.99 10.47 20.32
N THR A 28 -15.54 10.92 19.16
CA THR A 28 -15.26 10.01 18.05
C THR A 28 -14.40 8.89 18.65
N PRO A 29 -14.71 7.61 18.41
CA PRO A 29 -13.84 6.55 18.89
C PRO A 29 -12.43 6.87 18.42
N ALA A 30 -11.50 7.03 19.35
CA ALA A 30 -10.10 7.15 19.03
C ALA A 30 -9.74 5.86 18.29
N PHE A 31 -9.51 5.96 16.97
CA PHE A 31 -9.04 4.82 16.20
C PHE A 31 -7.64 4.50 16.74
N ALA A 32 -7.45 3.26 17.20
CA ALA A 32 -6.15 2.82 17.67
C ALA A 32 -5.22 2.71 16.46
N SER A 33 -4.43 3.77 16.21
CA SER A 33 -3.34 3.71 15.25
C SER A 33 -2.32 2.65 15.70
N ALA A 34 -1.87 1.84 14.75
CA ALA A 34 -0.79 0.86 14.86
C ALA A 34 0.40 1.30 13.97
N PRO A 35 1.07 2.44 14.31
CA PRO A 35 2.08 3.06 13.45
C PRO A 35 3.40 2.28 13.41
N THR A 36 3.44 1.12 14.07
CA THR A 36 4.59 0.24 14.21
C THR A 36 4.21 -1.17 13.76
N GLU A 37 5.13 -1.85 13.09
CA GLU A 37 4.99 -3.22 12.59
C GLU A 37 4.21 -4.15 13.54
N GLN A 38 3.13 -4.73 13.03
CA GLN A 38 2.33 -5.79 13.63
C GLN A 38 2.29 -7.00 12.71
N THR A 39 1.97 -8.18 13.25
CA THR A 39 1.85 -9.42 12.47
C THR A 39 0.41 -9.69 12.06
N LEU A 40 0.17 -9.82 10.76
CA LEU A 40 -1.11 -10.25 10.17
C LEU A 40 -1.20 -11.78 10.16
N TYR A 41 -0.13 -12.43 9.70
CA TYR A 41 -0.06 -13.88 9.54
C TYR A 41 1.37 -14.38 9.66
N SER A 42 1.55 -15.56 10.26
CA SER A 42 2.82 -16.30 10.24
C SER A 42 2.56 -17.75 9.84
N LEU A 43 3.30 -18.22 8.83
CA LEU A 43 3.25 -19.62 8.41
C LEU A 43 3.71 -20.53 9.57
N PRO A 44 2.91 -21.53 9.99
CA PRO A 44 3.34 -22.46 11.03
C PRO A 44 4.59 -23.22 10.59
N SER A 45 5.57 -23.36 11.49
CA SER A 45 6.89 -23.97 11.19
C SER A 45 6.83 -25.44 10.76
N THR A 46 5.71 -26.11 10.98
CA THR A 46 5.45 -27.50 10.56
C THR A 46 4.80 -27.60 9.17
N THR A 47 4.44 -26.48 8.54
CA THR A 47 3.74 -26.47 7.27
C THR A 47 4.72 -26.78 6.14
N ALA A 48 4.41 -27.82 5.35
CA ALA A 48 5.21 -28.18 4.20
C ALA A 48 4.94 -27.21 3.06
N CYS A 49 6.01 -26.70 2.45
CA CYS A 49 5.93 -25.82 1.30
C CYS A 49 5.99 -26.60 0.00
N THR A 50 5.38 -26.07 -1.06
CA THR A 50 5.60 -26.53 -2.45
C THR A 50 6.78 -25.82 -3.12
N LYS A 51 7.52 -25.01 -2.36
CA LYS A 51 8.65 -24.18 -2.81
C LYS A 51 9.78 -24.22 -1.79
N ALA A 52 10.99 -23.94 -2.23
CA ALA A 52 12.18 -24.21 -1.43
C ALA A 52 12.77 -23.07 -0.62
N TYR A 53 12.56 -21.84 -1.05
CA TYR A 53 13.29 -20.71 -0.50
C TYR A 53 12.67 -20.17 0.78
N THR A 54 11.85 -20.96 1.48
CA THR A 54 11.00 -20.50 2.61
C THR A 54 10.18 -19.26 2.22
N ASN A 55 9.82 -19.10 0.95
CA ASN A 55 9.03 -18.00 0.38
C ASN A 55 7.57 -18.40 0.13
N CYS A 56 7.11 -19.46 0.80
CA CYS A 56 5.80 -20.06 0.62
C CYS A 56 4.68 -19.08 0.94
N VAL A 57 4.99 -18.03 1.71
CA VAL A 57 4.10 -16.92 2.00
C VAL A 57 4.77 -15.62 1.58
N LEU A 58 4.18 -14.94 0.60
CA LEU A 58 4.75 -13.77 -0.07
C LEU A 58 3.64 -12.95 -0.77
N TYR A 59 4.03 -11.86 -1.41
CA TYR A 59 3.20 -11.08 -2.34
C TYR A 59 1.86 -10.60 -1.73
N PRO A 60 1.89 -9.94 -0.56
CA PRO A 60 0.65 -9.44 0.03
C PRO A 60 0.07 -8.28 -0.80
N LYS A 61 -1.26 -8.28 -0.94
CA LYS A 61 -2.08 -7.18 -1.49
C LYS A 61 -3.27 -6.92 -0.58
N ALA A 62 -3.70 -5.67 -0.50
CA ALA A 62 -4.87 -5.28 0.27
C ALA A 62 -5.76 -4.30 -0.51
N ALA A 63 -7.02 -4.22 -0.07
CA ALA A 63 -7.98 -3.25 -0.57
C ALA A 63 -8.88 -2.76 0.58
N ALA A 64 -9.21 -1.46 0.54
CA ALA A 64 -10.24 -0.87 1.39
C ALA A 64 -11.59 -0.91 0.66
N LEU A 65 -12.59 -1.53 1.28
CA LEU A 65 -13.90 -1.73 0.69
C LEU A 65 -14.85 -0.57 1.01
N PRO A 66 -15.87 -0.30 0.17
CA PRO A 66 -16.88 0.72 0.44
C PRO A 66 -17.64 0.50 1.76
N SER A 67 -17.67 -0.73 2.27
CA SER A 67 -18.26 -1.07 3.56
C SER A 67 -17.42 -0.61 4.77
N GLY A 68 -16.22 -0.06 4.55
CA GLY A 68 -15.25 0.29 5.60
C GLY A 68 -14.36 -0.89 6.05
N ARG A 69 -14.61 -2.10 5.54
CA ARG A 69 -13.76 -3.28 5.80
C ARG A 69 -12.49 -3.18 4.97
N LEU A 70 -11.36 -3.59 5.54
CA LEU A 70 -10.16 -3.91 4.76
C LEU A 70 -10.10 -5.41 4.49
N VAL A 71 -9.58 -5.79 3.33
CA VAL A 71 -9.26 -7.17 2.98
C VAL A 71 -7.81 -7.26 2.54
N ALA A 72 -7.17 -8.38 2.84
CA ALA A 72 -5.81 -8.70 2.43
C ALA A 72 -5.74 -10.12 1.87
N ALA A 73 -4.91 -10.31 0.87
CA ALA A 73 -4.60 -11.59 0.23
C ALA A 73 -3.10 -11.72 0.04
N PHE A 74 -2.57 -12.93 0.01
CA PHE A 74 -1.16 -13.21 -0.22
C PHE A 74 -0.98 -14.62 -0.81
N GLU A 75 0.18 -14.88 -1.39
CA GLU A 75 0.58 -16.23 -1.78
C GLU A 75 0.68 -17.12 -0.52
N GLU A 76 0.14 -18.35 -0.60
CA GLU A 76 0.32 -19.41 0.41
C GLU A 76 0.60 -20.75 -0.28
N SER A 77 1.77 -20.86 -0.90
CA SER A 77 2.26 -22.01 -1.67
C SER A 77 2.69 -23.19 -0.78
N THR A 78 1.70 -23.88 -0.22
CA THR A 78 1.87 -25.00 0.73
C THR A 78 1.32 -26.31 0.18
N VAL A 79 1.81 -27.44 0.70
CA VAL A 79 1.31 -28.77 0.35
C VAL A 79 -0.08 -28.93 0.99
N THR A 80 -1.09 -29.16 0.16
CA THR A 80 -2.48 -29.26 0.61
C THR A 80 -2.78 -30.62 1.22
N SER A 81 -4.02 -30.81 1.67
CA SER A 81 -4.53 -32.12 2.10
C SER A 81 -4.56 -33.17 0.99
N ALA A 82 -4.51 -32.76 -0.28
CA ALA A 82 -4.34 -33.68 -1.42
C ALA A 82 -2.91 -34.23 -1.53
N GLY A 83 -1.97 -33.68 -0.75
CA GLY A 83 -0.56 -34.08 -0.77
C GLY A 83 0.24 -33.47 -1.91
N SER A 84 -0.26 -32.41 -2.57
CA SER A 84 0.39 -31.69 -3.67
C SER A 84 -0.05 -30.21 -3.70
N ALA A 85 0.15 -29.51 -4.82
CA ALA A 85 -0.37 -28.16 -5.04
C ALA A 85 -1.87 -28.13 -5.40
N LYS A 86 -2.44 -29.29 -5.74
CA LYS A 86 -3.87 -29.41 -6.04
C LYS A 86 -4.76 -28.95 -4.88
N GLY A 87 -5.74 -28.11 -5.20
CA GLY A 87 -6.68 -27.55 -4.23
C GLY A 87 -6.13 -26.36 -3.44
N GLN A 88 -4.95 -25.83 -3.82
CA GLN A 88 -4.44 -24.58 -3.25
C GLN A 88 -5.46 -23.45 -3.46
N THR A 89 -5.52 -22.56 -2.48
CA THR A 89 -6.41 -21.41 -2.45
C THR A 89 -5.63 -20.16 -2.08
N ILE A 90 -6.06 -19.00 -2.55
CA ILE A 90 -5.58 -17.71 -2.04
C ILE A 90 -6.32 -17.38 -0.73
N PRO A 91 -5.63 -17.26 0.43
CA PRO A 91 -6.27 -16.85 1.66
C PRO A 91 -6.71 -15.38 1.59
N ILE A 92 -7.91 -15.10 2.12
CA ILE A 92 -8.41 -13.76 2.36
C ILE A 92 -8.48 -13.54 3.86
N TYR A 93 -7.86 -12.46 4.32
CA TYR A 93 -7.98 -11.92 5.67
C TYR A 93 -8.80 -10.64 5.62
N LYS A 94 -9.43 -10.28 6.73
CA LYS A 94 -10.17 -9.03 6.88
C LYS A 94 -9.79 -8.29 8.14
N SER A 95 -9.94 -6.97 8.09
CA SER A 95 -10.04 -6.08 9.25
C SER A 95 -11.37 -5.33 9.18
N ASP A 96 -12.12 -5.34 10.29
CA ASP A 96 -13.37 -4.59 10.46
C ASP A 96 -13.17 -3.36 11.37
N ASP A 97 -11.92 -3.04 11.71
CA ASP A 97 -11.49 -2.02 12.66
C ASP A 97 -10.36 -1.15 12.06
N ASN A 98 -10.45 -0.85 10.77
CA ASN A 98 -9.53 0.05 10.05
C ASN A 98 -8.05 -0.36 10.10
N GLY A 99 -7.76 -1.66 10.09
CA GLY A 99 -6.41 -2.21 10.07
C GLY A 99 -5.87 -2.58 11.44
N THR A 100 -6.56 -2.27 12.55
CA THR A 100 -6.04 -2.56 13.91
C THR A 100 -5.91 -4.07 14.19
N THR A 101 -6.86 -4.89 13.72
CA THR A 101 -6.76 -6.36 13.85
C THR A 101 -7.19 -7.08 12.58
N TRP A 102 -6.55 -8.23 12.32
CA TRP A 102 -6.80 -9.04 11.13
C TRP A 102 -7.23 -10.45 11.50
N GLN A 103 -8.18 -10.99 10.74
CA GLN A 103 -8.71 -12.34 10.93
C GLN A 103 -8.93 -13.04 9.59
N TYR A 104 -8.69 -14.35 9.55
CA TYR A 104 -9.00 -15.17 8.38
C TYR A 104 -10.48 -15.08 8.03
N LEU A 105 -10.79 -14.91 6.75
CA LEU A 105 -12.15 -14.79 6.23
C LEU A 105 -12.53 -16.02 5.39
N THR A 106 -11.76 -16.31 4.34
CA THR A 106 -12.06 -17.38 3.39
C THR A 106 -10.83 -17.75 2.56
N GLY A 107 -10.90 -18.81 1.75
CA GLY A 107 -9.89 -19.18 0.77
C GLY A 107 -10.51 -19.23 -0.62
N VAL A 108 -9.97 -18.46 -1.57
CA VAL A 108 -10.47 -18.42 -2.95
C VAL A 108 -9.98 -19.64 -3.71
N GLN A 109 -10.91 -20.51 -4.08
CA GLN A 109 -10.61 -21.76 -4.78
C GLN A 109 -10.22 -21.51 -6.24
N ALA A 110 -9.52 -22.49 -6.83
CA ALA A 110 -9.20 -22.50 -8.25
C ALA A 110 -10.45 -22.69 -9.15
N PRO A 111 -10.38 -22.29 -10.44
CA PRO A 111 -11.52 -22.32 -11.35
C PRO A 111 -12.17 -23.71 -11.47
N ALA A 112 -11.38 -24.79 -11.46
CA ALA A 112 -11.88 -26.17 -11.56
C ALA A 112 -12.90 -26.54 -10.46
N TYR A 113 -12.97 -25.78 -9.36
CA TYR A 113 -13.89 -26.00 -8.24
C TYR A 113 -15.06 -25.01 -8.21
N LEU A 114 -15.03 -23.97 -9.03
CA LEU A 114 -16.01 -22.87 -9.05
C LEU A 114 -16.85 -22.84 -10.32
N THR A 115 -16.45 -23.56 -11.37
CA THR A 115 -17.19 -23.68 -12.63
C THR A 115 -17.29 -25.12 -13.12
N SER A 116 -18.32 -25.41 -13.92
CA SER A 116 -18.48 -26.68 -14.62
C SER A 116 -17.97 -26.64 -16.06
N ASN A 117 -17.35 -25.53 -16.49
CA ASN A 117 -16.78 -25.41 -17.83
C ASN A 117 -15.53 -26.30 -17.96
N SER A 118 -15.56 -27.23 -18.92
CA SER A 118 -14.46 -28.16 -19.11
C SER A 118 -13.15 -27.50 -19.56
N ALA A 119 -13.22 -26.31 -20.16
CA ALA A 119 -12.02 -25.56 -20.55
C ALA A 119 -11.22 -25.05 -19.33
N ASP A 120 -11.87 -24.89 -18.17
CA ASP A 120 -11.24 -24.37 -16.96
C ASP A 120 -10.86 -25.50 -15.97
N ALA A 121 -11.13 -26.76 -16.33
CA ALA A 121 -10.97 -27.91 -15.44
C ALA A 121 -9.50 -28.25 -15.13
N GLN A 122 -8.56 -27.77 -15.95
CA GLN A 122 -7.13 -27.94 -15.74
C GLN A 122 -6.60 -27.10 -14.58
N TYR A 123 -7.23 -25.95 -14.29
CA TYR A 123 -6.78 -25.02 -13.25
C TYR A 123 -7.24 -25.48 -11.86
N VAL A 124 -6.44 -26.36 -11.25
CA VAL A 124 -6.72 -26.99 -9.93
C VAL A 124 -5.97 -26.32 -8.77
N SER A 125 -5.14 -25.32 -9.03
CA SER A 125 -4.40 -24.57 -8.02
C SER A 125 -4.58 -23.07 -8.21
N ASN A 126 -4.94 -22.35 -7.15
CA ASN A 126 -4.95 -20.88 -7.12
C ASN A 126 -3.96 -20.43 -6.04
N TRP A 127 -2.80 -19.91 -6.44
CA TRP A 127 -1.61 -20.03 -5.59
C TRP A 127 -0.78 -18.77 -5.42
N THR A 128 -0.68 -17.86 -6.41
CA THR A 128 0.16 -16.65 -6.27
C THR A 128 -0.37 -15.40 -6.97
N ASN A 129 0.39 -14.31 -6.79
CA ASN A 129 0.21 -12.95 -7.29
C ASN A 129 -1.25 -12.47 -7.22
N PRO A 130 -1.91 -12.54 -6.04
CA PRO A 130 -3.22 -11.94 -5.92
C PRO A 130 -3.10 -10.43 -6.12
N TYR A 131 -4.09 -9.83 -6.76
CA TYR A 131 -4.29 -8.39 -6.85
C TYR A 131 -5.75 -8.06 -6.60
N LEU A 132 -6.02 -7.30 -5.53
CA LEU A 132 -7.36 -6.92 -5.11
C LEU A 132 -7.68 -5.53 -5.65
N TYR A 133 -8.86 -5.37 -6.24
CA TYR A 133 -9.31 -4.09 -6.78
C TYR A 133 -10.80 -3.90 -6.55
N VAL A 134 -11.18 -2.74 -6.02
CA VAL A 134 -12.58 -2.36 -5.87
C VAL A 134 -12.98 -1.57 -7.11
N LEU A 135 -13.97 -2.05 -7.85
CA LEU A 135 -14.41 -1.36 -9.06
C LEU A 135 -14.95 0.03 -8.74
N PRO A 136 -14.36 1.12 -9.26
CA PRO A 136 -14.84 2.48 -8.99
C PRO A 136 -16.15 2.79 -9.74
N GLN A 137 -16.42 2.03 -10.79
CA GLN A 137 -17.63 2.11 -11.61
C GLN A 137 -18.02 0.71 -12.10
N ALA A 138 -19.20 0.57 -12.70
CA ALA A 138 -19.60 -0.70 -13.29
C ALA A 138 -18.75 -1.03 -14.53
N VAL A 139 -18.44 -2.32 -14.71
CA VAL A 139 -17.81 -2.89 -15.92
C VAL A 139 -18.63 -4.11 -16.35
N GLY A 140 -19.28 -4.02 -17.50
CA GLY A 140 -20.28 -4.98 -17.95
C GLY A 140 -21.35 -5.24 -16.89
N THR A 141 -21.40 -6.48 -16.38
CA THR A 141 -22.37 -6.90 -15.36
C THR A 141 -21.88 -6.73 -13.92
N LEU A 142 -20.60 -6.40 -13.72
CA LEU A 142 -20.05 -6.15 -12.39
C LEU A 142 -20.38 -4.72 -11.96
N ALA A 143 -21.01 -4.58 -10.79
CA ALA A 143 -21.41 -3.27 -10.27
C ALA A 143 -20.24 -2.51 -9.66
N ALA A 144 -20.33 -1.18 -9.63
CA ALA A 144 -19.43 -0.35 -8.83
C ALA A 144 -19.42 -0.82 -7.36
N GLY A 145 -18.24 -0.82 -6.74
CA GLY A 145 -18.02 -1.35 -5.39
C GLY A 145 -17.86 -2.87 -5.32
N THR A 146 -18.02 -3.61 -6.41
CA THR A 146 -17.66 -5.03 -6.48
C THR A 146 -16.16 -5.16 -6.23
N LEU A 147 -15.78 -6.04 -5.30
CA LEU A 147 -14.40 -6.43 -5.10
C LEU A 147 -14.05 -7.48 -6.15
N VAL A 148 -13.04 -7.22 -6.97
CA VAL A 148 -12.46 -8.20 -7.87
C VAL A 148 -11.07 -8.59 -7.41
N MET A 149 -10.67 -9.81 -7.75
CA MET A 149 -9.32 -10.31 -7.55
C MET A 149 -8.83 -10.94 -8.85
N ALA A 150 -7.65 -10.53 -9.31
CA ALA A 150 -6.88 -11.32 -10.28
C ALA A 150 -5.84 -12.13 -9.51
N SER A 151 -5.62 -13.40 -9.88
CA SER A 151 -4.56 -14.22 -9.30
C SER A 151 -4.08 -15.27 -10.31
N VAL A 152 -2.85 -15.75 -10.10
CA VAL A 152 -2.27 -16.80 -10.93
C VAL A 152 -2.79 -18.16 -10.47
N VAL A 153 -3.33 -18.89 -11.43
CA VAL A 153 -3.81 -20.26 -11.32
C VAL A 153 -2.97 -21.17 -12.19
N SER A 154 -2.95 -22.46 -11.89
CA SER A 154 -2.22 -23.47 -12.67
C SER A 154 -2.87 -24.84 -12.53
N ALA A 155 -2.34 -25.82 -13.25
CA ALA A 155 -2.53 -27.21 -12.85
C ALA A 155 -1.76 -27.54 -11.56
N ASP A 156 -1.56 -28.84 -11.29
CA ASP A 156 -0.74 -29.30 -10.17
C ASP A 156 0.76 -29.04 -10.43
N ASP A 157 1.57 -29.27 -9.41
CA ASP A 157 3.04 -29.15 -9.48
C ASP A 157 3.63 -30.50 -9.94
N SER A 158 3.80 -30.64 -11.26
CA SER A 158 4.17 -31.91 -11.89
C SER A 158 5.57 -32.38 -11.48
N TYR A 159 6.51 -31.45 -11.33
CA TYR A 159 7.84 -31.80 -10.82
C TYR A 159 7.77 -32.28 -9.36
N TYR A 160 7.03 -31.59 -8.50
CA TYR A 160 6.84 -32.02 -7.11
C TYR A 160 6.26 -33.44 -7.04
N LEU A 161 5.26 -33.74 -7.86
CA LEU A 161 4.66 -35.08 -7.94
C LEU A 161 5.67 -36.14 -8.38
N ASP A 162 6.51 -35.85 -9.38
CA ASP A 162 7.59 -36.74 -9.82
C ASP A 162 8.59 -37.02 -8.68
N GLN A 163 8.98 -35.98 -7.93
CA GLN A 163 9.90 -36.13 -6.80
C GLN A 163 9.30 -36.92 -5.65
N VAL A 164 8.04 -36.67 -5.28
CA VAL A 164 7.34 -37.44 -4.22
C VAL A 164 7.18 -38.91 -4.63
N LYS A 165 6.88 -39.17 -5.90
CA LYS A 165 6.79 -40.53 -6.43
C LYS A 165 8.13 -41.27 -6.37
N ALA A 166 9.24 -40.59 -6.63
CA ALA A 166 10.58 -41.14 -6.51
C ALA A 166 11.07 -41.26 -5.05
N ASN A 167 10.69 -40.31 -4.20
CA ASN A 167 11.06 -40.19 -2.80
C ASN A 167 9.88 -39.66 -1.98
N GLY A 168 9.17 -40.56 -1.29
CA GLY A 168 7.96 -40.22 -0.52
C GLY A 168 8.14 -39.23 0.64
N SER A 169 9.37 -38.78 0.93
CA SER A 169 9.69 -37.74 1.92
C SER A 169 10.35 -36.50 1.28
N TYR A 170 10.10 -36.25 -0.01
CA TYR A 170 10.67 -35.11 -0.71
C TYR A 170 10.28 -33.77 -0.06
N THR A 171 11.27 -32.90 0.10
CA THR A 171 11.11 -31.50 0.52
C THR A 171 11.64 -30.63 -0.62
N PRO A 172 10.84 -29.67 -1.15
CA PRO A 172 11.27 -28.83 -2.26
C PRO A 172 12.58 -28.09 -1.99
N THR A 173 13.47 -28.06 -3.01
CA THR A 173 14.76 -27.33 -3.00
C THR A 173 14.85 -26.21 -4.04
N HIS A 174 13.83 -26.06 -4.88
CA HIS A 174 13.56 -24.92 -5.76
C HIS A 174 12.03 -24.71 -5.91
N ASP A 175 11.61 -23.80 -6.79
CA ASP A 175 10.20 -23.63 -7.17
C ASP A 175 9.82 -24.74 -8.17
N GLY A 176 8.66 -25.38 -7.96
CA GLY A 176 8.24 -26.51 -8.79
C GLY A 176 7.73 -26.11 -10.17
N ASP A 177 7.62 -27.12 -11.04
CA ASP A 177 7.28 -26.98 -12.45
C ASP A 177 5.78 -27.23 -12.66
N ARG A 178 5.04 -26.13 -12.81
CA ARG A 178 3.58 -26.12 -12.98
C ARG A 178 3.25 -25.82 -14.43
N ASN A 179 2.39 -26.60 -15.05
CA ASN A 179 1.85 -26.28 -16.38
C ASN A 179 0.53 -25.52 -16.30
N ASP A 180 0.08 -25.10 -17.47
CA ASP A 180 -1.19 -24.41 -17.68
C ASP A 180 -1.32 -23.19 -16.75
N THR A 181 -0.29 -22.35 -16.69
CA THR A 181 -0.39 -21.10 -15.92
C THR A 181 -1.41 -20.16 -16.57
N ALA A 182 -2.18 -19.46 -15.75
CA ALA A 182 -3.12 -18.46 -16.23
C ALA A 182 -3.40 -17.41 -15.17
N ILE A 183 -3.84 -16.23 -15.60
CA ILE A 183 -4.38 -15.21 -14.71
C ILE A 183 -5.90 -15.34 -14.71
N ALA A 184 -6.49 -15.69 -13.57
CA ALA A 184 -7.93 -15.82 -13.39
C ALA A 184 -8.52 -14.58 -12.72
N LEU A 185 -9.72 -14.16 -13.16
CA LEU A 185 -10.50 -13.10 -12.54
C LEU A 185 -11.60 -13.69 -11.65
N TYR A 186 -11.72 -13.17 -10.43
CA TYR A 186 -12.77 -13.50 -9.47
C TYR A 186 -13.50 -12.24 -9.03
N ALA A 187 -14.75 -12.39 -8.58
CA ALA A 187 -15.55 -11.31 -8.04
C ALA A 187 -16.23 -11.70 -6.72
N SER A 188 -16.33 -10.73 -5.81
CA SER A 188 -17.05 -10.79 -4.54
C SER A 188 -17.96 -9.58 -4.41
N THR A 189 -19.21 -9.83 -4.01
CA THR A 189 -20.24 -8.80 -3.81
C THR A 189 -20.69 -8.68 -2.35
N ASP A 190 -20.06 -9.43 -1.44
CA ASP A 190 -20.40 -9.54 -0.02
C ASP A 190 -19.20 -9.22 0.89
N SER A 191 -18.41 -8.22 0.47
CA SER A 191 -17.23 -7.74 1.18
C SER A 191 -16.16 -8.82 1.43
N GLY A 192 -15.87 -9.61 0.39
CA GLY A 192 -14.79 -10.60 0.34
C GLY A 192 -15.11 -11.95 0.98
N ALA A 193 -16.35 -12.18 1.42
CA ALA A 193 -16.73 -13.39 2.15
C ALA A 193 -16.92 -14.59 1.22
N THR A 194 -17.54 -14.38 0.05
CA THR A 194 -17.69 -15.38 -1.00
C THR A 194 -17.17 -14.85 -2.34
N TRP A 195 -16.74 -15.78 -3.19
CA TRP A 195 -16.08 -15.48 -4.46
C TRP A 195 -16.67 -16.33 -5.58
N SER A 196 -16.89 -15.70 -6.73
CA SER A 196 -17.27 -16.36 -7.97
C SER A 196 -16.15 -16.21 -8.98
N PHE A 197 -15.85 -17.29 -9.71
CA PHE A 197 -14.99 -17.23 -10.88
C PHE A 197 -15.69 -16.44 -12.00
N VAL A 198 -14.98 -15.51 -12.63
CA VAL A 198 -15.49 -14.68 -13.73
C VAL A 198 -15.03 -15.25 -15.07
N ASN A 199 -13.71 -15.23 -15.32
CA ASN A 199 -13.08 -15.78 -16.53
C ASN A 199 -11.54 -15.84 -16.39
N ILE A 200 -10.88 -16.38 -17.42
CA ILE A 200 -9.42 -16.31 -17.59
C ILE A 200 -9.06 -15.03 -18.36
N ILE A 201 -8.10 -14.26 -17.84
CA ILE A 201 -7.58 -13.01 -18.41
C ILE A 201 -6.53 -13.30 -19.48
N ALA A 202 -5.52 -14.08 -19.11
CA ALA A 202 -4.38 -14.45 -19.94
C ALA A 202 -3.93 -15.87 -19.60
N THR A 203 -3.38 -16.56 -20.58
CA THR A 203 -2.85 -17.93 -20.46
C THR A 203 -1.37 -17.90 -20.77
N GLY A 204 -0.59 -18.63 -20.00
CA GLY A 204 0.79 -19.02 -20.31
C GLY A 204 0.89 -20.55 -20.33
N GLY A 205 2.10 -21.06 -20.49
CA GLY A 205 2.38 -22.48 -20.40
C GLY A 205 3.00 -22.82 -19.05
N TRP A 206 4.24 -23.27 -19.07
CA TRP A 206 4.96 -23.84 -17.93
C TRP A 206 5.64 -22.76 -17.10
N SER A 207 5.60 -22.87 -15.77
CA SER A 207 6.46 -22.09 -14.88
C SER A 207 7.57 -22.97 -14.33
N ASN A 208 8.69 -23.06 -15.05
CA ASN A 208 9.83 -23.87 -14.68
C ASN A 208 10.85 -23.06 -13.87
N GLY A 209 11.49 -23.70 -12.89
CA GLY A 209 12.72 -23.20 -12.27
C GLY A 209 13.98 -23.34 -13.14
N TYR A 210 13.83 -23.41 -14.46
CA TYR A 210 14.85 -23.58 -15.53
C TYR A 210 15.71 -24.86 -15.49
N SER A 211 15.97 -25.41 -14.31
CA SER A 211 16.89 -26.53 -14.08
C SER A 211 16.19 -27.82 -13.68
N TYR A 212 14.86 -27.81 -13.57
CA TYR A 212 14.06 -28.86 -12.93
C TYR A 212 12.75 -29.14 -13.67
N PRO A 213 12.80 -29.44 -14.99
CA PRO A 213 11.59 -29.78 -15.73
C PRO A 213 10.97 -31.06 -15.18
N ALA A 214 9.63 -31.09 -15.13
CA ALA A 214 8.85 -32.28 -14.93
C ALA A 214 9.10 -33.27 -16.08
N THR A 215 8.87 -34.57 -15.84
CA THR A 215 9.08 -35.59 -16.89
C THR A 215 8.18 -35.37 -18.11
N GLU A 216 7.03 -34.73 -17.92
CA GLU A 216 6.07 -34.42 -18.98
C GLU A 216 6.38 -33.14 -19.77
N ASP A 217 7.24 -32.26 -19.27
CA ASP A 217 7.70 -31.07 -20.00
C ASP A 217 8.81 -31.47 -20.99
N THR A 218 8.40 -31.86 -22.20
CA THR A 218 9.32 -32.38 -23.22
C THR A 218 10.13 -31.29 -23.92
N TYR A 219 9.66 -30.05 -23.90
CA TYR A 219 10.26 -28.92 -24.62
C TYR A 219 11.02 -27.97 -23.69
N HIS A 220 10.88 -28.15 -22.38
CA HIS A 220 11.47 -27.30 -21.37
C HIS A 220 10.97 -25.86 -21.54
N GLU A 221 9.65 -25.75 -21.72
CA GLU A 221 8.95 -24.48 -21.85
C GLU A 221 9.07 -23.69 -20.54
N ASN A 222 9.14 -22.37 -20.63
CA ASN A 222 9.06 -21.48 -19.48
C ASN A 222 8.41 -20.15 -19.87
N ASP A 223 7.15 -20.25 -20.25
CA ASP A 223 6.32 -19.17 -20.77
C ASP A 223 5.13 -18.82 -19.84
N PRO A 224 5.34 -18.62 -18.53
CA PRO A 224 4.26 -18.30 -17.62
C PRO A 224 3.74 -16.85 -17.74
N VAL A 225 2.58 -16.60 -17.13
CA VAL A 225 2.01 -15.25 -16.97
C VAL A 225 1.90 -14.89 -15.48
N TRP A 226 2.23 -13.63 -15.13
CA TRP A 226 2.40 -13.22 -13.74
C TRP A 226 1.82 -11.85 -13.39
N GLU A 227 1.72 -11.60 -12.08
CA GLU A 227 1.72 -10.25 -11.49
C GLU A 227 0.65 -9.29 -12.04
N PRO A 228 -0.64 -9.69 -11.98
CA PRO A 228 -1.69 -8.82 -12.47
C PRO A 228 -1.74 -7.49 -11.70
N TYR A 229 -1.97 -6.40 -12.41
CA TYR A 229 -2.37 -5.10 -11.90
C TYR A 229 -3.66 -4.68 -12.58
N LEU A 230 -4.71 -4.44 -11.80
CA LEU A 230 -6.04 -4.09 -12.31
C LEU A 230 -6.32 -2.60 -12.16
N MET A 231 -6.92 -2.01 -13.18
CA MET A 231 -7.54 -0.69 -13.11
C MET A 231 -8.69 -0.57 -14.09
N VAL A 232 -9.60 0.37 -13.85
CA VAL A 232 -10.63 0.74 -14.83
C VAL A 232 -10.17 1.94 -15.63
N TYR A 233 -10.30 1.85 -16.96
CA TYR A 233 -10.07 2.95 -17.89
C TYR A 233 -11.07 2.85 -19.06
N ASP A 234 -11.64 3.98 -19.46
CA ASP A 234 -12.63 4.07 -20.55
C ASP A 234 -13.76 3.02 -20.51
N ASN A 235 -14.30 2.75 -19.31
CA ASN A 235 -15.35 1.75 -19.06
C ASN A 235 -14.95 0.29 -19.27
N GLU A 236 -13.67 0.00 -19.44
CA GLU A 236 -13.12 -1.34 -19.48
C GLU A 236 -12.28 -1.63 -18.23
N LEU A 237 -12.24 -2.90 -17.83
CA LEU A 237 -11.24 -3.38 -16.90
C LEU A 237 -9.96 -3.65 -17.69
N VAL A 238 -8.87 -3.03 -17.26
CA VAL A 238 -7.52 -3.24 -17.79
C VAL A 238 -6.77 -4.13 -16.80
N CYS A 239 -6.14 -5.18 -17.31
CA CYS A 239 -5.19 -5.99 -16.56
C CYS A 239 -3.83 -5.86 -17.21
N TYR A 240 -2.91 -5.17 -16.55
CA TYR A 240 -1.48 -5.24 -16.86
C TYR A 240 -0.91 -6.48 -16.19
N TYR A 241 0.08 -7.10 -16.81
CA TYR A 241 0.70 -8.33 -16.32
C TYR A 241 2.07 -8.53 -16.97
N SER A 242 2.89 -9.36 -16.33
CA SER A 242 4.15 -9.84 -16.90
C SER A 242 3.84 -11.09 -17.75
N ASP A 243 4.40 -11.17 -18.94
CA ASP A 243 4.10 -12.20 -19.92
C ASP A 243 5.41 -12.80 -20.46
N GLU A 244 5.64 -14.08 -20.20
CA GLU A 244 6.80 -14.83 -20.70
C GLU A 244 6.47 -15.69 -21.91
N ASN A 245 5.27 -15.58 -22.51
CA ASN A 245 5.08 -16.12 -23.85
C ASN A 245 6.14 -15.51 -24.80
N ASP A 246 6.67 -16.31 -25.71
CA ASP A 246 7.64 -15.93 -26.71
C ASP A 246 7.00 -15.01 -27.76
N TYR A 247 7.56 -13.82 -27.92
CA TYR A 247 7.08 -12.83 -28.87
C TYR A 247 8.20 -12.40 -29.83
N THR A 248 7.95 -12.51 -31.13
CA THR A 248 8.86 -12.02 -32.18
C THR A 248 8.85 -10.49 -32.31
N GLY A 249 7.82 -9.83 -31.77
CA GLY A 249 7.64 -8.38 -31.84
C GLY A 249 6.21 -7.95 -31.54
N TYR A 250 5.86 -6.73 -31.98
CA TYR A 250 4.51 -6.18 -31.85
C TYR A 250 4.20 -5.20 -32.99
N ASN A 251 2.92 -4.95 -33.22
CA ASN A 251 2.47 -3.97 -34.18
C ASN A 251 2.69 -2.54 -33.65
N ALA A 252 3.56 -1.77 -34.30
CA ALA A 252 3.96 -0.43 -33.84
C ALA A 252 2.83 0.62 -33.77
N SER A 253 1.67 0.37 -34.38
CA SER A 253 0.53 1.31 -34.35
C SER A 253 -0.54 0.93 -33.33
N THR A 254 -0.53 -0.30 -32.82
CA THR A 254 -1.58 -0.82 -31.93
C THR A 254 -1.02 -1.47 -30.66
N GLY A 255 0.30 -1.66 -30.59
CA GLY A 255 0.98 -2.38 -29.53
C GLY A 255 0.70 -3.89 -29.48
N VAL A 256 -0.20 -4.43 -30.31
CA VAL A 256 -0.58 -5.85 -30.28
C VAL A 256 0.63 -6.75 -30.51
N ALA A 257 0.89 -7.65 -29.56
CA ALA A 257 2.03 -8.56 -29.58
C ALA A 257 1.90 -9.63 -30.67
N THR A 258 3.03 -10.09 -31.21
CA THR A 258 3.12 -11.12 -32.24
C THR A 258 3.78 -12.36 -31.66
N LEU A 259 2.94 -13.33 -31.26
CA LEU A 259 3.37 -14.60 -30.67
C LEU A 259 4.32 -15.34 -31.63
N ASP A 260 5.42 -15.89 -31.10
CA ASP A 260 6.28 -16.79 -31.85
C ASP A 260 5.50 -18.07 -32.18
N PRO A 261 5.43 -18.49 -33.46
CA PRO A 261 4.81 -19.75 -33.84
C PRO A 261 5.37 -21.00 -33.13
N ASN A 262 6.55 -20.91 -32.53
CA ASN A 262 7.25 -22.00 -31.86
C ASN A 262 7.15 -21.95 -30.33
N ASN A 263 6.46 -20.97 -29.73
CA ASN A 263 6.31 -20.78 -28.27
C ASN A 263 6.11 -22.10 -27.50
N ALA A 264 5.23 -22.98 -27.99
CA ALA A 264 4.89 -24.26 -27.34
C ALA A 264 5.73 -25.47 -27.82
N THR A 265 6.90 -25.25 -28.44
CA THR A 265 7.67 -26.33 -29.08
C THR A 265 9.19 -26.13 -29.06
N THR A 266 9.67 -25.05 -28.44
CA THR A 266 11.11 -24.74 -28.35
C THR A 266 11.50 -24.37 -26.93
N PRO A 267 12.74 -24.67 -26.50
CA PRO A 267 13.24 -24.18 -25.22
C PRO A 267 13.22 -22.65 -25.18
N ASP A 268 12.70 -22.12 -24.07
CA ASP A 268 12.49 -20.69 -23.84
C ASP A 268 13.83 -19.92 -23.76
N PRO A 269 13.92 -18.67 -24.28
CA PRO A 269 15.10 -17.83 -24.16
C PRO A 269 15.20 -17.01 -22.86
N ASP A 270 14.36 -17.30 -21.86
CA ASP A 270 14.24 -16.62 -20.57
C ASP A 270 13.78 -15.16 -20.72
N LEU A 271 12.85 -14.90 -21.63
CA LEU A 271 12.39 -13.55 -21.96
C LEU A 271 11.06 -13.23 -21.27
N GLN A 272 10.80 -11.93 -21.07
CA GLN A 272 9.56 -11.48 -20.44
C GLN A 272 9.22 -10.08 -20.96
N ILE A 273 7.98 -9.85 -21.32
CA ILE A 273 7.45 -8.51 -21.63
C ILE A 273 6.50 -8.06 -20.51
N LEU A 274 6.22 -6.76 -20.47
CA LEU A 274 4.99 -6.26 -19.85
C LEU A 274 3.94 -6.05 -20.93
N ALA A 275 2.73 -6.52 -20.66
CA ALA A 275 1.59 -6.35 -21.52
C ALA A 275 0.32 -6.03 -20.72
N HIS A 276 -0.71 -5.59 -21.43
CA HIS A 276 -2.05 -5.52 -20.88
C HIS A 276 -3.09 -6.12 -21.82
N ARG A 277 -4.25 -6.40 -21.22
CA ARG A 277 -5.49 -6.73 -21.91
C ARG A 277 -6.63 -5.90 -21.35
N THR A 278 -7.63 -5.62 -22.18
CA THR A 278 -8.85 -4.93 -21.76
C THR A 278 -10.09 -5.83 -21.89
N TRP A 279 -11.08 -5.55 -21.03
CA TRP A 279 -12.36 -6.24 -21.02
C TRP A 279 -13.50 -5.30 -20.66
N SER A 280 -14.43 -5.15 -21.59
CA SER A 280 -15.65 -4.34 -21.42
C SER A 280 -16.73 -4.96 -20.54
N GLY A 281 -16.54 -6.22 -20.13
CA GLY A 281 -17.55 -6.96 -19.37
C GLY A 281 -18.72 -7.52 -20.20
N SER A 282 -18.71 -7.34 -21.53
CA SER A 282 -19.81 -7.77 -22.41
C SER A 282 -19.72 -9.23 -22.86
N SER A 283 -18.53 -9.85 -22.75
CA SER A 283 -18.29 -11.25 -23.10
C SER A 283 -17.90 -12.04 -21.85
N SER A 284 -18.40 -13.26 -21.72
CA SER A 284 -18.01 -14.16 -20.63
C SER A 284 -16.58 -14.71 -20.79
N THR A 285 -15.94 -14.54 -21.95
CA THR A 285 -14.61 -15.14 -22.22
C THR A 285 -13.61 -14.25 -22.96
N ALA A 286 -14.05 -13.17 -23.62
CA ALA A 286 -13.18 -12.45 -24.57
C ALA A 286 -12.57 -11.19 -23.95
N TRP A 287 -11.33 -11.32 -23.49
CA TRP A 287 -10.39 -10.21 -23.32
C TRP A 287 -9.77 -9.82 -24.67
N SER A 288 -9.24 -8.61 -24.78
CA SER A 288 -8.50 -8.17 -25.97
C SER A 288 -7.25 -9.04 -26.23
N SER A 289 -6.68 -8.95 -27.43
CA SER A 289 -5.32 -9.42 -27.67
C SER A 289 -4.33 -8.69 -26.74
N PRO A 290 -3.21 -9.33 -26.36
CA PRO A 290 -2.20 -8.68 -25.53
C PRO A 290 -1.57 -7.50 -26.27
N VAL A 291 -1.50 -6.36 -25.59
CA VAL A 291 -0.86 -5.14 -26.06
C VAL A 291 0.40 -4.95 -25.24
N VAL A 292 1.55 -4.84 -25.90
CA VAL A 292 2.84 -4.61 -25.24
C VAL A 292 2.83 -3.24 -24.55
N ASP A 293 3.33 -3.18 -23.33
CA ASP A 293 3.61 -1.93 -22.61
C ASP A 293 5.12 -1.67 -22.53
N VAL A 294 5.88 -2.73 -22.25
CA VAL A 294 7.35 -2.69 -22.24
C VAL A 294 7.88 -3.92 -22.94
N SER A 295 8.47 -3.72 -24.11
CA SER A 295 8.97 -4.82 -24.95
C SER A 295 10.29 -5.41 -24.45
N GLY A 296 11.06 -4.70 -23.64
CA GLY A 296 12.46 -5.05 -23.40
C GLY A 296 13.32 -4.99 -24.66
N THR A 297 14.60 -5.31 -24.53
CA THR A 297 15.51 -5.39 -25.69
C THR A 297 15.25 -6.65 -26.52
N THR A 298 15.61 -6.62 -27.80
CA THR A 298 15.60 -7.81 -28.64
C THR A 298 16.78 -8.73 -28.31
N VAL A 299 16.53 -10.02 -28.17
CA VAL A 299 17.55 -11.06 -27.92
C VAL A 299 17.50 -12.08 -29.04
N THR A 300 18.67 -12.50 -29.54
CA THR A 300 18.78 -13.63 -30.44
C THR A 300 19.39 -14.81 -29.68
N ASN A 301 18.62 -15.89 -29.51
CA ASN A 301 19.07 -17.05 -28.76
C ASN A 301 20.02 -17.95 -29.57
N SER A 302 20.61 -18.95 -28.90
CA SER A 302 21.58 -19.88 -29.52
C SER A 302 20.98 -20.74 -30.63
N SER A 303 19.65 -20.87 -30.66
CA SER A 303 18.87 -21.55 -31.69
C SER A 303 18.54 -20.63 -32.89
N GLY A 304 18.88 -19.34 -32.81
CA GLY A 304 18.73 -18.36 -33.89
C GLY A 304 17.38 -17.64 -33.93
N TYR A 305 16.50 -17.86 -32.95
CA TYR A 305 15.25 -17.11 -32.81
C TYR A 305 15.53 -15.72 -32.27
N THR A 306 14.76 -14.74 -32.75
CA THR A 306 14.92 -13.32 -32.39
C THR A 306 13.61 -12.82 -31.82
N GLU A 307 13.59 -12.60 -30.51
CA GLU A 307 12.41 -12.23 -29.74
C GLU A 307 12.64 -10.94 -28.96
N ILE A 308 11.54 -10.31 -28.58
CA ILE A 308 11.51 -9.22 -27.58
C ILE A 308 11.43 -9.82 -26.17
N GLY A 309 11.65 -8.99 -25.14
CA GLY A 309 11.56 -9.39 -23.72
C GLY A 309 12.90 -9.44 -23.00
N GLY A 310 13.99 -9.03 -23.67
CA GLY A 310 15.29 -8.90 -23.05
C GLY A 310 15.30 -7.89 -21.91
N GLY A 311 15.99 -8.25 -20.82
CA GLY A 311 15.97 -7.50 -19.58
C GLY A 311 14.73 -7.71 -18.73
N ARG A 312 13.83 -8.62 -19.13
CA ARG A 312 12.71 -9.13 -18.33
C ARG A 312 11.91 -8.05 -17.57
N PRO A 313 11.32 -7.05 -18.25
CA PRO A 313 10.39 -6.12 -17.63
C PRO A 313 9.24 -6.84 -16.91
N GLY A 314 8.93 -6.45 -15.66
CA GLY A 314 7.88 -7.09 -14.86
C GLY A 314 7.34 -6.25 -13.69
N MET A 315 6.44 -6.82 -12.90
CA MET A 315 5.89 -6.26 -11.65
C MET A 315 5.35 -4.83 -11.77
N THR A 316 4.48 -4.57 -12.74
CA THR A 316 4.09 -3.19 -13.04
C THR A 316 3.03 -2.61 -12.09
N ASN A 317 3.11 -1.30 -11.86
CA ASN A 317 2.07 -0.49 -11.24
C ASN A 317 1.83 0.77 -12.09
N VAL A 318 0.58 1.22 -12.16
CA VAL A 318 0.18 2.34 -13.01
C VAL A 318 -0.68 3.33 -12.22
N VAL A 319 -0.34 4.62 -12.22
CA VAL A 319 -1.20 5.67 -11.63
C VAL A 319 -1.29 6.89 -12.52
N GLU A 320 -2.42 7.59 -12.43
CA GLU A 320 -2.60 8.89 -13.06
C GLU A 320 -1.86 9.98 -12.27
N THR A 321 -1.17 10.88 -12.98
CA THR A 321 -0.56 12.07 -12.41
C THR A 321 -1.54 13.24 -12.42
N SER A 322 -1.36 14.21 -11.52
CA SER A 322 -2.21 15.40 -11.39
C SER A 322 -2.23 16.29 -12.64
N ASP A 323 -1.25 16.17 -13.52
CA ASP A 323 -1.18 16.83 -14.83
C ASP A 323 -1.73 16.00 -15.99
N GLY A 324 -2.41 14.88 -15.71
CA GLY A 324 -3.15 14.07 -16.70
C GLY A 324 -2.29 13.08 -17.49
N MET A 325 -1.07 12.81 -17.03
CA MET A 325 -0.22 11.75 -17.56
C MET A 325 -0.45 10.46 -16.75
N TRP A 326 0.13 9.36 -17.23
CA TRP A 326 0.09 8.06 -16.59
C TRP A 326 1.52 7.60 -16.33
N LEU A 327 1.84 7.41 -15.06
CA LEU A 327 3.13 6.90 -14.60
C LEU A 327 3.01 5.39 -14.43
N MET A 328 3.78 4.66 -15.24
CA MET A 328 3.98 3.22 -15.09
C MET A 328 5.36 2.99 -14.49
N THR A 329 5.45 2.25 -13.38
CA THR A 329 6.72 1.72 -12.86
C THR A 329 6.78 0.21 -13.06
N PHE A 330 7.99 -0.32 -13.20
CA PHE A 330 8.24 -1.74 -13.40
C PHE A 330 9.68 -2.10 -13.03
N GLU A 331 9.95 -3.38 -12.80
CA GLU A 331 11.31 -3.87 -12.64
C GLU A 331 11.95 -4.27 -13.96
N TYR A 332 13.28 -4.20 -14.07
CA TYR A 332 14.04 -4.50 -15.29
C TYR A 332 15.47 -4.98 -14.99
N TRP A 333 15.83 -6.13 -15.51
CA TRP A 333 17.11 -6.83 -15.33
C TRP A 333 18.07 -6.64 -16.51
N GLY A 334 18.61 -5.43 -16.69
CA GLY A 334 19.55 -5.15 -17.79
C GLY A 334 20.57 -4.05 -17.51
N GLY A 335 21.00 -3.94 -16.26
CA GLY A 335 21.96 -2.94 -15.78
C GLY A 335 21.34 -1.55 -15.52
N GLY A 336 22.05 -0.72 -14.76
CA GLY A 336 21.50 0.54 -14.25
C GLY A 336 20.48 0.30 -13.13
N ASP A 337 19.45 1.13 -13.08
CA ASP A 337 18.37 0.96 -12.09
C ASP A 337 17.51 -0.26 -12.45
N ASN A 338 17.29 -1.15 -11.46
CA ASN A 338 16.36 -2.27 -11.64
C ASN A 338 14.90 -1.82 -11.56
N VAL A 339 14.60 -0.62 -11.06
CA VAL A 339 13.26 -0.02 -11.18
C VAL A 339 13.30 1.05 -12.26
N ARG A 340 12.33 0.99 -13.16
CA ARG A 340 12.20 1.91 -14.28
C ARG A 340 10.78 2.42 -14.40
N TYR A 341 10.61 3.45 -15.20
CA TYR A 341 9.32 4.04 -15.46
C TYR A 341 9.11 4.46 -16.92
N LYS A 342 7.84 4.62 -17.27
CA LYS A 342 7.35 5.30 -18.48
C LYS A 342 6.26 6.30 -18.10
N LEU A 343 6.16 7.36 -18.91
CA LEU A 343 5.09 8.35 -18.84
C LEU A 343 4.33 8.37 -20.16
N SER A 344 3.02 8.19 -20.11
CA SER A 344 2.13 8.21 -21.28
C SER A 344 0.96 9.16 -21.05
N SER A 345 0.41 9.75 -22.10
CA SER A 345 -0.86 10.49 -22.03
C SER A 345 -2.09 9.56 -22.06
N ASN A 346 -1.89 8.28 -22.39
CA ASN A 346 -2.93 7.25 -22.42
C ASN A 346 -2.36 5.98 -21.77
N PRO A 347 -3.01 5.41 -20.75
CA PRO A 347 -2.50 4.24 -20.04
C PRO A 347 -2.47 2.98 -20.92
N LEU A 348 -3.11 2.99 -22.08
CA LEU A 348 -3.10 1.87 -23.05
C LEU A 348 -1.99 1.97 -24.12
N ASP A 349 -1.18 3.04 -24.12
CA ASP A 349 -0.21 3.32 -25.18
C ASP A 349 1.27 3.34 -24.72
N PHE A 350 1.61 2.58 -23.67
CA PHE A 350 3.00 2.57 -23.16
C PHE A 350 4.03 2.02 -24.16
N TYR A 351 3.63 1.19 -25.15
CA TYR A 351 4.51 0.77 -26.25
C TYR A 351 5.11 1.94 -27.04
N ALA A 352 4.40 3.07 -27.11
CA ALA A 352 4.77 4.21 -27.96
C ALA A 352 5.75 5.19 -27.29
N VAL A 353 6.05 5.03 -25.99
CA VAL A 353 6.79 6.00 -25.19
C VAL A 353 7.91 5.37 -24.35
N GLY A 354 8.89 6.19 -23.95
CA GLY A 354 9.94 5.79 -23.00
C GLY A 354 10.91 4.71 -23.48
N GLY A 355 10.92 4.39 -24.79
CA GLY A 355 11.79 3.38 -25.38
C GLY A 355 11.45 1.95 -24.96
N THR A 356 12.27 1.00 -25.42
CA THR A 356 12.03 -0.44 -25.19
C THR A 356 12.24 -0.87 -23.73
N ALA A 357 13.11 -0.18 -23.01
CA ALA A 357 13.54 -0.56 -21.67
C ALA A 357 13.12 0.45 -20.57
N GLY A 358 12.40 1.52 -20.91
CA GLY A 358 12.03 2.59 -19.98
C GLY A 358 13.21 3.47 -19.51
N THR A 359 12.91 4.36 -18.57
CA THR A 359 13.87 5.27 -17.95
C THR A 359 14.15 4.84 -16.51
N GLY A 360 15.40 4.90 -16.05
CA GLY A 360 15.76 4.56 -14.67
C GLY A 360 15.10 5.47 -13.64
N ILE A 361 14.54 4.89 -12.56
CA ILE A 361 13.79 5.62 -11.54
C ILE A 361 14.61 6.71 -10.83
N SER A 362 15.93 6.54 -10.73
CA SER A 362 16.84 7.49 -10.07
C SER A 362 17.01 8.81 -10.84
N SER A 363 16.53 8.87 -12.08
CA SER A 363 16.46 10.11 -12.86
C SER A 363 15.36 11.07 -12.40
N LEU A 364 14.37 10.59 -11.65
CA LEU A 364 13.31 11.43 -11.11
C LEU A 364 13.89 12.38 -10.04
N PRO A 365 13.44 13.65 -9.99
CA PRO A 365 13.99 14.62 -9.07
C PRO A 365 13.62 14.26 -7.62
N VAL A 366 14.57 14.44 -6.71
CA VAL A 366 14.36 14.26 -5.27
C VAL A 366 14.56 15.57 -4.53
N THR A 367 13.77 15.77 -3.48
CA THR A 367 13.92 16.91 -2.58
C THR A 367 15.25 16.82 -1.84
N SER A 368 15.95 17.95 -1.66
CA SER A 368 17.22 18.00 -0.93
C SER A 368 17.07 17.40 0.47
N GLY A 369 17.96 16.49 0.87
CA GLY A 369 17.85 15.72 2.12
C GLY A 369 17.22 14.34 1.95
N SER A 370 16.57 14.05 0.82
CA SER A 370 16.11 12.71 0.47
C SER A 370 17.21 11.87 -0.17
N SER A 371 17.15 10.56 0.05
CA SER A 371 17.89 9.60 -0.77
C SER A 371 17.23 9.46 -2.15
N ALA A 372 17.99 8.96 -3.14
CA ALA A 372 17.43 8.54 -4.41
C ALA A 372 16.31 7.50 -4.21
N LEU A 373 15.34 7.47 -5.12
CA LEU A 373 14.25 6.48 -5.08
C LEU A 373 14.80 5.05 -5.03
N ALA A 374 14.13 4.19 -4.27
CA ALA A 374 14.48 2.78 -4.14
C ALA A 374 14.49 2.05 -5.49
N GLN A 375 15.45 1.15 -5.68
CA GLN A 375 15.73 0.50 -6.97
C GLN A 375 15.67 -1.04 -6.91
N GLY A 376 15.20 -1.66 -5.82
CA GLY A 376 15.35 -3.11 -5.60
C GLY A 376 14.44 -4.06 -6.39
N GLY A 377 13.64 -3.56 -7.33
CA GLY A 377 12.57 -4.34 -7.99
C GLY A 377 11.24 -4.24 -7.23
N SER A 378 10.22 -4.97 -7.68
CA SER A 378 8.85 -4.96 -7.12
C SER A 378 8.32 -3.56 -6.73
N PRO A 379 8.29 -2.60 -7.68
CA PRO A 379 7.83 -1.26 -7.37
C PRO A 379 6.33 -1.25 -7.04
N VAL A 380 5.91 -0.31 -6.21
CA VAL A 380 4.50 -0.02 -5.92
C VAL A 380 4.24 1.47 -6.01
N LEU A 381 3.05 1.81 -6.51
CA LEU A 381 2.55 3.18 -6.58
C LEU A 381 1.18 3.26 -5.92
N LEU A 382 0.92 4.37 -5.24
CA LEU A 382 -0.40 4.71 -4.73
C LEU A 382 -0.67 6.19 -4.97
N ARG A 383 -1.78 6.50 -5.65
CA ARG A 383 -2.29 7.85 -5.74
C ARG A 383 -3.27 8.12 -4.60
N LEU A 384 -3.02 9.14 -3.81
CA LEU A 384 -3.90 9.58 -2.73
C LEU A 384 -5.01 10.52 -3.26
N PRO A 385 -6.17 10.63 -2.58
CA PRO A 385 -7.26 11.51 -3.02
C PRO A 385 -6.90 12.98 -3.15
N ASN A 386 -5.92 13.45 -2.38
CA ASN A 386 -5.39 14.82 -2.46
C ASN A 386 -4.43 15.04 -3.65
N GLY A 387 -4.25 14.04 -4.52
CA GLY A 387 -3.42 14.10 -5.71
C GLY A 387 -1.97 13.66 -5.51
N ARG A 388 -1.52 13.45 -4.27
CA ARG A 388 -0.15 12.98 -3.99
C ARG A 388 0.08 11.59 -4.57
N ILE A 389 1.32 11.30 -4.95
CA ILE A 389 1.72 9.96 -5.36
C ILE A 389 2.77 9.44 -4.38
N LEU A 390 2.56 8.21 -3.92
CA LEU A 390 3.49 7.47 -3.07
C LEU A 390 4.20 6.40 -3.91
N PHE A 391 5.49 6.23 -3.66
CA PHE A 391 6.34 5.22 -4.30
C PHE A 391 7.13 4.42 -3.26
N ASN A 392 7.22 3.11 -3.47
CA ASN A 392 8.18 2.24 -2.79
C ASN A 392 8.66 1.15 -3.74
N ALA A 393 9.82 0.56 -3.44
CA ALA A 393 10.34 -0.62 -4.10
C ALA A 393 11.10 -1.49 -3.09
N ALA A 394 11.40 -2.72 -3.47
CA ALA A 394 12.06 -3.71 -2.63
C ALA A 394 13.38 -3.18 -2.05
N GLY A 395 13.72 -3.66 -0.85
CA GLY A 395 14.94 -3.28 -0.16
C GLY A 395 14.87 -1.93 0.59
N SER A 396 13.74 -1.22 0.54
CA SER A 396 13.52 0.00 1.32
C SER A 396 12.30 -0.07 2.24
N GLY A 397 12.50 0.35 3.50
CA GLY A 397 11.41 0.62 4.45
C GLY A 397 10.77 1.99 4.26
N SER A 398 11.44 2.93 3.58
CA SER A 398 10.91 4.27 3.29
C SER A 398 9.93 4.26 2.12
N VAL A 399 9.04 5.25 2.13
CA VAL A 399 8.17 5.62 1.01
C VAL A 399 8.62 6.99 0.50
N TRP A 400 8.56 7.21 -0.80
CA TRP A 400 8.78 8.52 -1.39
C TRP A 400 7.45 9.14 -1.77
N THR A 401 7.27 10.42 -1.44
CA THR A 401 6.05 11.17 -1.70
C THR A 401 6.34 12.26 -2.72
N ASP A 402 5.67 12.23 -3.86
CA ASP A 402 5.49 13.42 -4.69
C ASP A 402 4.24 14.16 -4.23
N ALA A 403 4.46 15.30 -3.55
CA ALA A 403 3.40 16.12 -2.99
C ALA A 403 2.53 16.79 -4.06
N SER A 404 3.07 17.02 -5.26
CA SER A 404 2.34 17.64 -6.37
C SER A 404 1.52 16.61 -7.16
N GLY A 405 1.98 15.35 -7.14
CA GLY A 405 1.49 14.27 -7.99
C GLY A 405 1.71 14.51 -9.49
N SER A 406 2.53 15.49 -9.86
CA SER A 406 2.81 15.85 -11.26
C SER A 406 3.80 14.87 -11.88
N SER A 407 3.73 14.66 -13.20
CA SER A 407 4.74 13.88 -13.92
C SER A 407 6.17 14.43 -13.80
N THR A 408 6.32 15.68 -13.37
CA THR A 408 7.61 16.35 -13.10
C THR A 408 7.83 16.68 -11.63
N GLY A 409 7.03 16.11 -10.73
CA GLY A 409 7.11 16.38 -9.30
C GLY A 409 8.39 15.87 -8.65
N SER A 410 8.83 16.54 -7.58
CA SER A 410 9.98 16.12 -6.78
C SER A 410 9.53 15.17 -5.67
N TRP A 411 10.32 14.13 -5.47
CA TRP A 411 10.02 13.07 -4.51
C TRP A 411 10.75 13.30 -3.18
N THR A 412 10.00 13.30 -2.09
CA THR A 412 10.55 13.44 -0.73
C THR A 412 10.52 12.09 -0.01
N GLN A 413 11.67 11.66 0.51
CA GLN A 413 11.78 10.41 1.26
C GLN A 413 11.14 10.56 2.64
N GLN A 414 10.30 9.60 2.99
CA GLN A 414 9.56 9.54 4.24
C GLN A 414 9.76 8.16 4.87
N GLY A 415 10.31 8.10 6.09
CA GLY A 415 10.41 6.87 6.87
C GLY A 415 9.04 6.26 7.18
N THR A 416 8.98 4.96 7.41
CA THR A 416 7.75 4.28 7.86
C THR A 416 8.07 3.34 9.03
N GLY A 417 7.07 3.04 9.86
CA GLY A 417 7.20 2.03 10.93
C GLY A 417 7.21 0.58 10.43
N MET A 418 7.15 0.39 9.11
CA MET A 418 7.16 -0.91 8.45
C MET A 418 8.52 -1.15 7.78
N PRO A 419 9.19 -2.30 8.03
CA PRO A 419 10.50 -2.58 7.46
C PRO A 419 10.47 -2.79 5.94
N ALA A 420 11.65 -2.86 5.35
CA ALA A 420 11.81 -3.27 3.96
C ALA A 420 11.29 -4.71 3.76
N ALA A 421 10.60 -4.95 2.66
CA ALA A 421 10.19 -6.27 2.22
C ALA A 421 10.43 -6.42 0.72
N TYR A 422 10.42 -7.66 0.22
CA TYR A 422 10.51 -7.93 -1.23
C TYR A 422 9.31 -7.36 -1.98
N SER A 423 8.08 -7.69 -1.55
CA SER A 423 6.84 -7.07 -2.05
C SER A 423 6.13 -6.38 -0.90
N ARG A 424 5.66 -5.16 -1.15
CA ARG A 424 4.75 -4.41 -0.27
C ARG A 424 3.43 -4.14 -1.00
N SER A 425 2.42 -3.71 -0.27
CA SER A 425 1.19 -3.11 -0.80
C SER A 425 0.90 -1.86 -0.02
N LEU A 426 0.59 -0.76 -0.70
CA LEU A 426 0.18 0.51 -0.12
C LEU A 426 -1.33 0.66 -0.36
N THR A 427 -2.12 0.80 0.70
CA THR A 427 -3.58 0.87 0.59
C THR A 427 -4.10 2.08 1.35
N TYR A 428 -4.68 3.05 0.64
CA TYR A 428 -5.36 4.17 1.28
C TYR A 428 -6.63 3.67 2.01
N ILE A 429 -6.83 4.11 3.26
CA ILE A 429 -8.00 3.82 4.08
C ILE A 429 -8.88 5.08 4.15
N PRO A 430 -10.01 5.16 3.42
CA PRO A 430 -10.86 6.35 3.43
C PRO A 430 -11.41 6.73 4.81
N ALA A 431 -11.63 5.74 5.69
CA ALA A 431 -12.17 5.97 7.03
C ALA A 431 -11.21 6.74 7.96
N THR A 432 -9.89 6.63 7.73
CA THR A 432 -8.87 7.24 8.57
C THR A 432 -8.02 8.27 7.83
N GLY A 433 -8.03 8.29 6.50
CA GLY A 433 -7.14 9.13 5.68
C GLY A 433 -5.69 8.62 5.61
N ARG A 434 -5.40 7.48 6.25
CA ARG A 434 -4.06 6.91 6.35
C ARG A 434 -3.80 5.84 5.30
N VAL A 435 -2.55 5.39 5.22
CA VAL A 435 -2.11 4.32 4.32
C VAL A 435 -1.73 3.09 5.12
N GLU A 436 -2.45 1.99 4.91
CA GLU A 436 -2.05 0.67 5.36
C GLU A 436 -0.90 0.17 4.49
N ILE A 437 0.21 -0.22 5.12
CA ILE A 437 1.31 -0.85 4.43
C ILE A 437 1.48 -2.28 4.91
N ILE A 438 1.28 -3.24 4.01
CA ILE A 438 1.50 -4.66 4.28
C ILE A 438 2.70 -5.18 3.49
N GLY A 439 3.44 -6.14 4.06
CA GLY A 439 4.67 -6.67 3.48
C GLY A 439 5.26 -7.80 4.31
N GLY A 440 6.13 -8.60 3.70
CA GLY A 440 6.88 -9.63 4.42
C GLY A 440 7.10 -10.90 3.61
N LYS A 441 7.77 -11.87 4.23
CA LYS A 441 8.09 -13.20 3.70
C LYS A 441 7.99 -14.20 4.85
N THR A 442 7.28 -15.31 4.68
CA THR A 442 6.92 -16.30 5.72
C THR A 442 5.96 -15.76 6.78
N THR A 443 6.23 -14.54 7.24
CA THR A 443 5.37 -13.71 8.06
C THR A 443 4.94 -12.51 7.24
N ILE A 444 3.64 -12.25 7.21
CA ILE A 444 3.05 -11.03 6.67
C ILE A 444 2.83 -10.08 7.83
N ASN A 445 3.44 -8.91 7.74
CA ASN A 445 3.31 -7.83 8.70
C ASN A 445 2.58 -6.64 8.08
N TYR A 446 2.14 -5.72 8.94
CA TYR A 446 1.44 -4.51 8.56
C TYR A 446 1.72 -3.35 9.52
N ALA A 447 1.50 -2.13 9.05
CA ALA A 447 1.42 -0.92 9.86
C ALA A 447 0.62 0.16 9.11
N ASP A 448 -0.08 1.03 9.83
CA ASP A 448 -0.70 2.22 9.25
C ASP A 448 0.24 3.42 9.33
N VAL A 449 0.31 4.20 8.27
CA VAL A 449 1.22 5.35 8.16
C VAL A 449 0.46 6.56 7.66
N ASP A 450 0.71 7.69 8.31
CA ASP A 450 0.16 8.98 7.92
C ASP A 450 1.13 9.70 6.97
N PHE A 451 0.57 10.23 5.88
CA PHE A 451 1.26 11.01 4.84
C PHE A 451 0.61 12.39 4.63
N GLY A 452 -0.19 12.83 5.61
CA GLY A 452 -0.98 14.06 5.59
C GLY A 452 -2.45 13.80 5.22
N GLY A 453 -3.37 14.67 5.64
CA GLY A 453 -4.79 14.56 5.33
C GLY A 453 -5.54 13.42 6.04
N SER A 454 -5.10 13.02 7.23
CA SER A 454 -5.85 12.12 8.11
C SER A 454 -7.25 12.66 8.42
N VAL A 455 -8.24 11.76 8.54
CA VAL A 455 -9.62 12.15 8.82
C VAL A 455 -9.78 12.57 10.28
N GLY A 456 -10.22 13.82 10.49
CA GLY A 456 -10.61 14.32 11.80
C GLY A 456 -10.45 15.82 11.92
N ALA A 457 -10.52 16.33 13.16
CA ALA A 457 -10.32 17.74 13.44
C ALA A 457 -8.83 18.10 13.42
N TYR A 458 -8.53 19.28 12.90
CA TYR A 458 -7.21 19.89 12.89
C TYR A 458 -7.21 21.17 13.71
N TYR A 459 -6.06 21.48 14.31
CA TYR A 459 -5.90 22.64 15.18
C TYR A 459 -4.64 23.41 14.81
N ARG A 460 -4.75 24.73 14.83
CA ARG A 460 -3.58 25.61 14.92
C ARG A 460 -3.24 25.79 16.40
N LEU A 461 -1.97 25.55 16.75
CA LEU A 461 -1.47 25.80 18.09
C LEU A 461 -0.86 27.21 18.12
N VAL A 462 -1.59 28.16 18.69
CA VAL A 462 -1.21 29.58 18.72
C VAL A 462 -0.49 29.89 20.02
N ASN A 463 0.77 30.32 19.95
CA ASN A 463 1.56 30.68 21.14
C ASN A 463 1.01 31.94 21.82
N GLU A 464 0.84 31.93 23.15
CA GLU A 464 0.30 33.08 23.89
C GLU A 464 1.21 34.31 23.83
N ASN A 465 2.53 34.13 23.83
CA ASN A 465 3.48 35.25 23.84
C ASN A 465 3.54 36.01 22.51
N SER A 466 3.45 35.31 21.38
CA SER A 466 3.67 35.89 20.05
C SER A 466 2.40 35.99 19.19
N GLY A 467 1.36 35.21 19.50
CA GLY A 467 0.18 35.05 18.64
C GLY A 467 0.46 34.31 17.33
N LYS A 468 1.56 33.55 17.26
CA LYS A 468 2.00 32.81 16.06
C LYS A 468 1.73 31.32 16.19
N ASP A 469 1.62 30.67 15.05
CA ASP A 469 1.24 29.27 14.95
C ASP A 469 2.47 28.38 15.02
N LEU A 470 2.34 27.23 15.68
CA LEU A 470 3.28 26.12 15.61
C LEU A 470 3.25 25.54 14.19
N GLY A 471 4.39 25.44 13.52
CA GLY A 471 4.46 24.78 12.23
C GLY A 471 5.83 24.24 11.89
N VAL A 472 5.93 23.53 10.77
CA VAL A 472 7.17 22.91 10.29
C VAL A 472 7.94 23.87 9.39
N LEU A 473 9.24 24.01 9.62
CA LEU A 473 10.08 24.92 8.85
C LEU A 473 10.03 24.57 7.35
N GLY A 474 9.56 25.53 6.55
CA GLY A 474 9.51 25.41 5.09
C GLY A 474 8.44 24.46 4.55
N ALA A 475 7.49 24.02 5.37
CA ALA A 475 6.47 23.02 5.00
C ALA A 475 7.09 21.74 4.41
N ASP A 476 8.26 21.35 4.90
CA ASP A 476 8.98 20.18 4.41
C ASP A 476 8.31 18.89 4.91
N LEU A 477 8.44 17.79 4.16
CA LEU A 477 7.90 16.48 4.50
C LEU A 477 8.94 15.56 5.16
N LEU A 478 10.20 15.96 5.18
CA LEU A 478 11.32 15.18 5.70
C LEU A 478 11.22 14.96 7.21
N ASP A 479 11.56 13.74 7.62
CA ASP A 479 11.79 13.42 9.02
C ASP A 479 12.98 14.24 9.56
N GLY A 480 12.81 14.80 10.76
CA GLY A 480 13.86 15.57 11.46
C GLY A 480 13.80 17.06 11.25
N GLN A 481 12.83 17.55 10.47
CA GLN A 481 12.71 18.97 10.23
C GLN A 481 12.25 19.72 11.48
N ASP A 482 12.82 20.91 11.66
CA ASP A 482 12.58 21.75 12.81
C ASP A 482 11.13 22.22 12.87
N VAL A 483 10.57 22.14 14.08
CA VAL A 483 9.29 22.77 14.39
C VAL A 483 9.57 24.16 14.95
N VAL A 484 8.91 25.15 14.36
CA VAL A 484 9.11 26.57 14.62
C VAL A 484 7.77 27.24 14.94
N GLN A 485 7.81 28.50 15.39
CA GLN A 485 6.64 29.36 15.28
C GLN A 485 6.70 30.19 13.99
N TRP A 486 5.54 30.47 13.42
CA TRP A 486 5.41 31.32 12.24
C TRP A 486 4.08 32.08 12.23
N THR A 487 4.07 33.25 11.61
CA THR A 487 2.84 34.03 11.40
C THR A 487 1.81 33.19 10.64
N SER A 488 0.57 33.13 11.13
CA SER A 488 -0.50 32.34 10.50
C SER A 488 -0.63 32.68 9.01
N ASN A 489 -0.52 31.68 8.15
CA ASN A 489 -0.55 31.83 6.69
C ASN A 489 -1.56 30.87 6.01
N GLY A 490 -2.22 30.00 6.78
CA GLY A 490 -3.18 29.01 6.29
C GLY A 490 -2.56 27.84 5.53
N SER A 491 -1.26 27.59 5.70
CA SER A 491 -0.62 26.39 5.16
C SER A 491 -0.81 25.19 6.09
N THR A 492 -0.89 24.01 5.50
CA THR A 492 -1.20 22.76 6.20
C THR A 492 -0.09 22.32 7.16
N ASP A 493 1.15 22.84 7.02
CA ASP A 493 2.23 22.62 8.00
C ASP A 493 2.01 23.35 9.34
N GLN A 494 0.99 24.21 9.44
CA GLN A 494 0.57 24.86 10.69
C GLN A 494 -0.63 24.17 11.34
N GLU A 495 -1.13 23.09 10.73
CA GLU A 495 -2.34 22.40 11.12
C GLU A 495 -2.00 21.03 11.68
N TRP A 496 -2.40 20.79 12.93
CA TRP A 496 -2.05 19.57 13.65
C TRP A 496 -3.30 18.76 13.98
N HIS A 497 -3.33 17.51 13.53
CA HIS A 497 -4.32 16.53 13.91
C HIS A 497 -3.96 15.95 15.29
N LEU A 498 -4.85 16.13 16.26
CA LEU A 498 -4.68 15.58 17.61
C LEU A 498 -5.31 14.19 17.68
N THR A 499 -4.48 13.17 17.86
CA THR A 499 -4.92 11.78 17.98
C THR A 499 -4.72 11.27 19.40
N SER A 500 -5.81 10.94 20.09
CA SER A 500 -5.74 10.37 21.43
C SER A 500 -5.18 8.95 21.42
N LEU A 501 -4.21 8.68 22.30
CA LEU A 501 -3.58 7.37 22.45
C LEU A 501 -4.28 6.49 23.50
N GLY A 502 -5.45 6.93 24.02
CA GLY A 502 -6.27 6.18 24.96
C GLY A 502 -5.69 6.02 26.38
N ASN A 503 -4.55 6.66 26.66
CA ASN A 503 -3.79 6.54 27.92
C ASN A 503 -3.52 7.90 28.60
N GLY A 504 -4.29 8.94 28.22
CA GLY A 504 -4.14 10.30 28.74
C GLY A 504 -3.07 11.14 28.03
N TYR A 505 -2.50 10.63 26.94
CA TYR A 505 -1.60 11.33 26.05
C TYR A 505 -2.16 11.37 24.63
N ASP A 506 -1.73 12.35 23.86
CA ASP A 506 -2.07 12.56 22.48
C ASP A 506 -0.80 12.56 21.61
N ALA A 507 -0.94 12.14 20.35
CA ALA A 507 0.00 12.46 19.29
C ALA A 507 -0.52 13.68 18.51
N LEU A 508 0.39 14.54 18.06
CA LEU A 508 0.07 15.66 17.19
C LEU A 508 0.71 15.38 15.84
N LEU A 509 -0.10 15.25 14.80
CA LEU A 509 0.34 14.91 13.45
C LEU A 509 0.13 16.09 12.52
N ASP A 510 1.18 16.49 11.82
CA ASP A 510 1.14 17.59 10.85
C ASP A 510 0.27 17.22 9.64
N ASP A 511 -0.64 18.11 9.20
CA ASP A 511 -1.54 17.86 8.07
C ASP A 511 -0.81 17.74 6.73
N ASN A 512 0.28 18.48 6.56
CA ASN A 512 1.07 18.46 5.35
C ASN A 512 1.90 17.18 5.22
N SER A 513 2.54 16.71 6.30
CA SER A 513 3.52 15.62 6.23
C SER A 513 3.06 14.30 6.82
N GLY A 514 2.01 14.32 7.66
CA GLY A 514 1.58 13.18 8.48
C GLY A 514 2.55 12.84 9.62
N ARG A 515 3.56 13.69 9.87
CA ARG A 515 4.60 13.42 10.88
C ARG A 515 4.19 13.87 12.26
N ALA A 516 4.64 13.13 13.26
CA ALA A 516 4.39 13.43 14.65
C ALA A 516 5.32 14.52 15.17
N LEU A 517 4.78 15.44 15.97
CA LEU A 517 5.55 16.35 16.80
C LEU A 517 6.34 15.53 17.84
N GLY A 518 7.66 15.52 17.72
CA GLY A 518 8.58 14.83 18.62
C GLY A 518 9.69 15.72 19.14
N ILE A 519 10.60 15.14 19.91
CA ILE A 519 11.82 15.81 20.38
C ILE A 519 13.03 15.15 19.73
N TRP A 520 13.94 15.96 19.19
CA TRP A 520 15.12 15.48 18.50
C TRP A 520 15.89 14.45 19.34
N GLN A 521 16.13 13.28 18.74
CA GLN A 521 16.81 12.13 19.35
C GLN A 521 16.17 11.63 20.67
N ALA A 522 14.88 11.88 20.88
CA ALA A 522 14.17 11.58 22.12
C ALA A 522 14.90 12.13 23.37
N SER A 523 15.59 13.26 23.21
CA SER A 523 16.34 13.88 24.30
C SER A 523 15.41 14.26 25.45
N THR A 524 15.89 14.16 26.69
CA THR A 524 15.20 14.66 27.89
C THR A 524 15.78 15.97 28.41
N ALA A 525 16.76 16.54 27.68
CA ALA A 525 17.40 17.78 28.08
C ALA A 525 16.52 19.01 27.81
N SER A 526 16.56 19.97 28.75
CA SER A 526 16.00 21.31 28.53
C SER A 526 16.73 22.01 27.39
N GLY A 527 15.97 22.61 26.47
CA GLY A 527 16.46 23.25 25.26
C GLY A 527 16.61 22.31 24.06
N ALA A 528 16.27 21.02 24.17
CA ALA A 528 16.24 20.13 23.02
C ALA A 528 15.16 20.57 22.01
N SER A 529 15.49 20.54 20.72
CA SER A 529 14.60 20.93 19.63
C SER A 529 13.38 20.03 19.51
N ALA A 530 12.22 20.65 19.30
CA ALA A 530 11.06 20.00 18.75
C ALA A 530 11.24 19.84 17.23
N VAL A 531 10.88 18.67 16.72
CA VAL A 531 11.00 18.29 15.31
C VAL A 531 9.77 17.51 14.87
N GLN A 532 9.55 17.39 13.56
CA GLN A 532 8.63 16.39 13.04
C GLN A 532 9.37 15.07 12.79
N TRP A 533 8.70 13.94 13.04
CA TRP A 533 9.28 12.62 12.80
C TRP A 533 8.20 11.57 12.49
N VAL A 534 8.56 10.48 11.80
CA VAL A 534 7.67 9.32 11.63
C VAL A 534 7.12 8.86 12.98
N GLN A 535 5.79 8.72 13.07
CA GLN A 535 5.13 8.22 14.27
C GLN A 535 5.58 6.78 14.54
N ASN A 536 6.11 6.50 15.73
CA ASN A 536 6.67 5.18 16.06
C ASN A 536 6.40 4.75 17.50
N ALA A 537 5.34 5.28 18.10
CA ALA A 537 4.93 5.06 19.49
C ALA A 537 5.97 5.46 20.57
N SER A 538 7.08 6.10 20.19
CA SER A 538 8.07 6.60 21.16
C SER A 538 7.48 7.67 22.09
N TYR A 539 7.93 7.70 23.34
CA TYR A 539 7.41 8.62 24.35
C TYR A 539 7.74 10.09 24.08
N ASP A 540 8.77 10.38 23.28
CA ASP A 540 9.10 11.76 22.91
C ASP A 540 8.08 12.38 21.94
N GLN A 541 7.20 11.57 21.36
CA GLN A 541 6.13 11.98 20.45
C GLN A 541 4.75 12.04 21.14
N GLN A 542 4.70 11.83 22.46
CA GLN A 542 3.47 11.75 23.23
C GLN A 542 3.36 12.93 24.17
N TRP A 543 2.25 13.66 24.06
CA TRP A 543 2.05 14.93 24.74
C TRP A 543 0.84 14.85 25.65
N GLN A 544 0.99 15.33 26.88
CA GLN A 544 -0.12 15.58 27.78
C GLN A 544 -0.52 17.06 27.66
N LEU A 545 -1.79 17.31 27.37
CA LEU A 545 -2.34 18.67 27.33
C LEU A 545 -2.87 19.04 28.71
N VAL A 546 -2.19 19.95 29.40
CA VAL A 546 -2.56 20.43 30.74
C VAL A 546 -3.19 21.82 30.61
N ALA A 547 -4.47 21.95 31.01
CA ALA A 547 -5.18 23.22 30.92
C ALA A 547 -4.65 24.24 31.94
N VAL A 548 -4.35 25.45 31.45
CA VAL A 548 -3.91 26.62 32.23
C VAL A 548 -4.78 27.81 31.83
N GLY A 549 -5.91 27.99 32.52
CA GLY A 549 -6.91 28.98 32.14
C GLY A 549 -7.56 28.64 30.80
N SER A 550 -7.42 29.51 29.81
CA SER A 550 -7.89 29.29 28.42
C SER A 550 -6.81 28.71 27.49
N TYR A 551 -5.60 28.45 28.00
CA TYR A 551 -4.47 27.93 27.25
C TYR A 551 -4.11 26.51 27.72
N TYR A 552 -3.18 25.89 27.02
CA TYR A 552 -2.62 24.59 27.34
C TYR A 552 -1.11 24.65 27.47
N GLU A 553 -0.59 23.97 28.49
CA GLU A 553 0.78 23.49 28.55
C GLU A 553 0.82 22.12 27.86
N LEU A 554 1.73 21.95 26.89
CA LEU A 554 1.97 20.65 26.26
C LEU A 554 3.19 20.00 26.92
N VAL A 555 2.97 18.97 27.73
CA VAL A 555 4.01 18.27 28.49
C VAL A 555 4.43 17.01 27.76
N ASN A 556 5.71 16.91 27.43
CA ASN A 556 6.25 15.72 26.78
C ASN A 556 6.30 14.54 27.76
N ARG A 557 5.79 13.38 27.37
CA ARG A 557 5.74 12.18 28.23
C ARG A 557 7.13 11.67 28.61
N ASN A 558 8.09 11.75 27.70
CA ASN A 558 9.43 11.19 27.91
C ASN A 558 10.24 12.01 28.93
N SER A 559 10.14 13.34 28.87
CA SER A 559 10.98 14.25 29.67
C SER A 559 10.24 14.92 30.84
N GLY A 560 8.91 15.02 30.78
CA GLY A 560 8.11 15.86 31.69
C GLY A 560 8.31 17.37 31.48
N LEU A 561 8.91 17.79 30.36
CA LEU A 561 9.17 19.19 30.02
C LEU A 561 8.07 19.74 29.09
N ALA A 562 7.86 21.05 29.14
CA ALA A 562 6.85 21.76 28.37
C ALA A 562 7.37 22.21 27.00
N LEU A 563 6.52 22.15 25.97
CA LEU A 563 6.77 22.75 24.66
C LEU A 563 6.84 24.28 24.76
N SER A 564 7.94 24.86 24.29
CA SER A 564 8.28 26.28 24.51
C SER A 564 8.94 26.89 23.28
N VAL A 565 8.62 28.16 23.00
CA VAL A 565 9.38 28.94 22.00
C VAL A 565 10.72 29.36 22.59
N SER A 566 11.82 29.00 21.90
CA SER A 566 13.17 29.27 22.37
C SER A 566 13.43 30.75 22.62
N GLY A 567 13.94 31.07 23.81
CA GLY A 567 14.25 32.43 24.25
C GLY A 567 13.03 33.36 24.35
N SER A 568 11.80 32.83 24.38
CA SER A 568 10.55 33.61 24.30
C SER A 568 10.51 34.57 23.10
N SER A 569 11.16 34.18 22.01
CA SER A 569 11.19 34.96 20.77
C SER A 569 9.78 35.19 20.23
N THR A 570 9.60 36.27 19.50
CA THR A 570 8.38 36.54 18.71
C THR A 570 8.68 36.59 17.21
N ALA A 571 9.89 36.24 16.80
CA ALA A 571 10.29 36.20 15.39
C ALA A 571 9.70 34.97 14.68
N ASP A 572 9.44 35.11 13.38
CA ASP A 572 9.15 33.97 12.51
C ASP A 572 10.37 33.07 12.39
N GLY A 573 10.15 31.76 12.36
CA GLY A 573 11.20 30.76 12.29
C GLY A 573 11.93 30.56 13.62
N ALA A 574 11.44 31.12 14.72
CA ALA A 574 12.03 30.83 16.02
C ALA A 574 11.76 29.37 16.40
N GLN A 575 12.84 28.65 16.72
CA GLN A 575 12.80 27.25 17.11
C GLN A 575 11.88 27.00 18.30
N VAL A 576 11.09 25.94 18.22
CA VAL A 576 10.37 25.37 19.35
C VAL A 576 11.21 24.27 19.99
N VAL A 577 11.25 24.26 21.31
CA VAL A 577 12.07 23.39 22.15
C VAL A 577 11.24 22.84 23.31
N GLN A 578 11.76 21.86 24.05
CA GLN A 578 11.22 21.51 25.37
C GLN A 578 11.99 22.20 26.49
N GLN A 579 11.33 22.68 27.54
CA GLN A 579 11.95 23.32 28.70
C GLN A 579 11.18 23.07 29.99
N ALA A 580 11.83 23.30 31.14
CA ALA A 580 11.15 23.26 32.43
C ALA A 580 10.01 24.30 32.46
N TYR A 581 8.83 23.89 32.89
CA TYR A 581 7.68 24.78 32.97
C TYR A 581 7.88 25.85 34.06
N THR A 582 7.65 27.10 33.69
CA THR A 582 7.78 28.28 34.55
C THR A 582 6.51 29.13 34.60
N GLY A 583 5.49 28.77 33.81
CA GLY A 583 4.31 29.61 33.58
C GLY A 583 4.57 30.79 32.64
N ALA A 584 5.65 30.76 31.86
CA ALA A 584 5.91 31.78 30.85
C ALA A 584 4.91 31.64 29.69
N THR A 585 4.45 32.77 29.15
CA THR A 585 3.51 32.81 28.02
C THR A 585 4.06 32.16 26.75
N SER A 586 5.39 32.03 26.62
CA SER A 586 6.03 31.30 25.52
C SER A 586 5.87 29.77 25.62
N GLN A 587 5.37 29.26 26.76
CA GLN A 587 5.12 27.84 27.05
C GLN A 587 3.63 27.50 26.99
N LEU A 588 2.77 28.46 26.63
CA LEU A 588 1.32 28.33 26.66
C LEU A 588 0.77 28.49 25.24
N TRP A 589 -0.14 27.58 24.89
CA TRP A 589 -0.68 27.44 23.53
C TRP A 589 -2.19 27.42 23.55
N SER A 590 -2.82 28.17 22.63
CA SER A 590 -4.24 28.08 22.35
C SER A 590 -4.47 27.10 21.21
N LEU A 591 -5.42 26.19 21.36
CA LEU A 591 -5.85 25.30 20.28
C LEU A 591 -7.02 25.95 19.54
N VAL A 592 -6.79 26.35 18.29
CA VAL A 592 -7.81 26.95 17.42
C VAL A 592 -8.16 25.94 16.35
N GLU A 593 -9.37 25.37 16.44
CA GLU A 593 -9.86 24.41 15.45
C GLU A 593 -9.91 25.06 14.05
N VAL A 594 -9.41 24.33 13.06
CA VAL A 594 -9.48 24.71 11.64
C VAL A 594 -10.90 24.40 11.15
N SER A 595 -11.63 25.43 10.74
CA SER A 595 -12.97 25.24 10.19
C SER A 595 -12.89 24.58 8.81
N SER A 596 -13.60 23.46 8.65
CA SER A 596 -13.75 22.74 7.38
C SER A 596 -14.57 23.49 6.33
#